data_AF-A0A1V4YPR8-F1
#
_entry.id   AF-A0A1V4YPR8-F1
#
_cell.length_a   1.000
_cell.length_b   1.000
_cell.length_c   1.000
_cell.angle_alpha   90.00
_cell.angle_beta   90.00
_cell.angle_gamma   90.00
#
_symmetry.space_group_name_H-M   'P 1'
#
loop_
_entity.id
_entity.type
_entity.pdbx_description
1 polymer ?
#
loop_
_entity_poly.entity_id
_entity_poly.type
_entity_poly.pdbx_seq_one_letter_code
_entity_poly.pdbx_strand_id
1 'polypeptide(L)'
;MTTRMERKKEEKKEAILDAAEAIIAEKGFRYMTMDQVANAADVAKGTLYLYFKNKISLCAAVDAWINKELNHLIEGKMDKYNTGSEKIVAAGTATVEFSLKDPQKWKAATELYQIKFKDTEDPNVQEFLHEVNQMIQMLADAYRQGISEGTIWEELDPLPTSIYVRMALTNAFTPTHEQKMLLELNDISQEHYLAVAWNLLNRSTHVKSSIREESEKSLEEQRSPKEIKKEIKEMADSLGLNAGNALEILDSWKILSQIIMGKFEYNTIEATEEKFMVHVRGCPVFNPYEKGNSFNINMIEGCQRYSRILVETLNPKYTARINERMCKGDDYCEVIVELKNPD
;
A
#
# COMPACT_ATOMS: atom_id res chain seq x y z
N MET A 1 32.58 16.80 14.15
CA MET A 1 32.54 17.93 13.20
C MET A 1 33.21 17.47 11.91
N THR A 2 32.45 17.24 10.86
CA THR A 2 32.96 16.87 9.52
C THR A 2 33.75 18.04 8.93
N THR A 3 34.89 17.76 8.32
CA THR A 3 35.77 18.77 7.73
C THR A 3 35.13 19.41 6.49
N ARG A 4 35.53 20.64 6.15
CA ARG A 4 35.07 21.34 4.92
C ARG A 4 35.32 20.52 3.64
N MET A 5 36.36 19.69 3.64
CA MET A 5 36.70 18.82 2.51
C MET A 5 35.78 17.60 2.42
N GLU A 6 35.46 16.97 3.55
CA GLU A 6 34.51 15.85 3.62
C GLU A 6 33.12 16.30 3.18
N ARG A 7 32.66 17.49 3.62
CA ARG A 7 31.35 18.02 3.21
C ARG A 7 31.28 18.25 1.70
N LYS A 8 32.31 18.84 1.09
CA LYS A 8 32.38 19.02 -0.37
C LYS A 8 32.45 17.71 -1.15
N LYS A 9 33.02 16.66 -0.54
CA LYS A 9 33.07 15.33 -1.15
C LYS A 9 31.68 14.71 -1.14
N GLU A 10 30.94 14.85 -0.05
CA GLU A 10 29.56 14.35 0.05
C GLU A 10 28.60 15.11 -0.85
N GLU A 11 28.65 16.45 -0.86
CA GLU A 11 27.85 17.31 -1.76
C GLU A 11 28.02 16.90 -3.24
N LYS A 12 29.24 16.50 -3.64
CA LYS A 12 29.51 16.00 -5.00
C LYS A 12 28.99 14.59 -5.23
N LYS A 13 29.07 13.71 -4.23
CA LYS A 13 28.52 12.35 -4.31
C LYS A 13 27.00 12.44 -4.51
N GLU A 14 26.32 13.24 -3.70
CA GLU A 14 24.88 13.50 -3.79
C GLU A 14 24.49 14.03 -5.18
N ALA A 15 25.17 15.08 -5.67
CA ALA A 15 24.88 15.63 -7.01
C ALA A 15 25.04 14.59 -8.14
N ILE A 16 26.00 13.66 -8.02
CA ILE A 16 26.18 12.56 -8.97
C ILE A 16 25.02 11.56 -8.86
N LEU A 17 24.60 11.20 -7.64
CA LEU A 17 23.51 10.26 -7.40
C LEU A 17 22.17 10.83 -7.91
N ASP A 18 21.88 12.11 -7.62
CA ASP A 18 20.71 12.84 -8.12
C ASP A 18 20.64 12.82 -9.65
N ALA A 19 21.76 13.16 -10.31
CA ALA A 19 21.83 13.18 -11.76
C ALA A 19 21.64 11.78 -12.36
N ALA A 20 22.21 10.75 -11.74
CA ALA A 20 22.06 9.37 -12.18
C ALA A 20 20.62 8.87 -12.00
N GLU A 21 20.00 9.12 -10.83
CA GLU A 21 18.61 8.80 -10.55
C GLU A 21 17.68 9.40 -11.61
N ALA A 22 17.81 10.70 -11.87
CA ALA A 22 16.97 11.40 -12.84
C ALA A 22 17.07 10.78 -14.24
N ILE A 23 18.29 10.45 -14.69
CA ILE A 23 18.53 9.82 -15.99
C ILE A 23 17.97 8.40 -16.04
N ILE A 24 18.12 7.61 -14.96
CA ILE A 24 17.55 6.26 -14.87
C ILE A 24 16.04 6.33 -14.94
N ALA A 25 15.40 7.23 -14.19
CA ALA A 25 13.95 7.39 -14.22
C ALA A 25 13.44 7.81 -15.61
N GLU A 26 14.17 8.66 -16.34
CA GLU A 26 13.73 9.15 -17.65
C GLU A 26 13.75 8.04 -18.70
N LYS A 27 14.91 7.37 -18.88
CA LYS A 27 15.17 6.47 -20.03
C LYS A 27 15.71 5.10 -19.67
N GLY A 28 15.91 4.83 -18.38
CA GLY A 28 16.40 3.55 -17.87
C GLY A 28 17.91 3.39 -17.84
N PHE A 29 18.37 2.51 -16.94
CA PHE A 29 19.81 2.32 -16.66
C PHE A 29 20.59 1.77 -17.87
N ARG A 30 19.91 1.05 -18.77
CA ARG A 30 20.53 0.49 -19.98
C ARG A 30 21.07 1.59 -20.88
N TYR A 31 20.32 2.69 -21.02
CA TYR A 31 20.64 3.82 -21.89
C TYR A 31 21.42 4.94 -21.18
N MET A 32 21.61 4.85 -19.87
CA MET A 32 22.49 5.74 -19.12
C MET A 32 23.96 5.52 -19.49
N THR A 33 24.70 6.62 -19.64
CA THR A 33 26.17 6.63 -19.78
C THR A 33 26.83 7.47 -18.68
N MET A 34 28.07 7.14 -18.34
CA MET A 34 28.85 7.91 -17.35
C MET A 34 29.07 9.36 -17.79
N ASP A 35 29.17 9.62 -19.10
CA ASP A 35 29.33 10.98 -19.64
C ASP A 35 28.07 11.83 -19.43
N GLN A 36 26.90 11.25 -19.62
CA GLN A 36 25.63 11.94 -19.35
C GLN A 36 25.51 12.31 -17.88
N VAL A 37 25.86 11.39 -16.97
CA VAL A 37 25.83 11.63 -15.53
C VAL A 37 26.84 12.73 -15.14
N ALA A 38 28.07 12.65 -15.64
CA ALA A 38 29.10 13.65 -15.35
C ALA A 38 28.67 15.06 -15.79
N ASN A 39 28.11 15.18 -17.00
CA ASN A 39 27.59 16.44 -17.51
C ASN A 39 26.39 16.96 -16.72
N ALA A 40 25.45 16.08 -16.36
CA ALA A 40 24.24 16.46 -15.61
C ALA A 40 24.55 16.86 -14.16
N ALA A 41 25.56 16.23 -13.54
CA ALA A 41 26.03 16.55 -12.18
C ALA A 41 27.03 17.72 -12.14
N ASP A 42 27.36 18.33 -13.27
CA ASP A 42 28.41 19.36 -13.40
C ASP A 42 29.77 18.95 -12.79
N VAL A 43 30.19 17.71 -13.08
CA VAL A 43 31.50 17.18 -12.67
C VAL A 43 32.32 16.72 -13.87
N ALA A 44 33.64 16.85 -13.76
CA ALA A 44 34.52 16.25 -14.76
C ALA A 44 34.37 14.72 -14.76
N LYS A 45 34.40 14.09 -15.94
CA LYS A 45 34.34 12.62 -16.08
C LYS A 45 35.33 11.90 -15.16
N GLY A 46 36.57 12.38 -15.09
CA GLY A 46 37.58 11.83 -14.20
C GLY A 46 37.19 11.90 -12.72
N THR A 47 36.49 12.97 -12.30
CA THR A 47 35.95 13.09 -10.94
C THR A 47 34.89 12.05 -10.67
N LEU A 48 33.94 11.82 -11.59
CA LEU A 48 32.92 10.79 -11.44
C LEU A 48 33.54 9.39 -11.19
N TYR A 49 34.59 9.02 -11.94
CA TYR A 49 35.27 7.75 -11.77
C TYR A 49 36.06 7.62 -10.45
N LEU A 50 36.32 8.71 -9.73
CA LEU A 50 36.86 8.64 -8.36
C LEU A 50 35.84 8.17 -7.33
N TYR A 51 34.53 8.36 -7.61
CA TYR A 51 33.45 7.91 -6.74
C TYR A 51 32.93 6.52 -7.16
N PHE A 52 32.77 6.32 -8.47
CA PHE A 52 32.13 5.11 -9.00
C PHE A 52 32.97 4.51 -10.13
N LYS A 53 33.51 3.31 -9.90
CA LYS A 53 34.43 2.65 -10.83
C LYS A 53 33.82 2.37 -12.20
N ASN A 54 32.50 2.20 -12.26
CA ASN A 54 31.76 1.95 -13.50
C ASN A 54 30.27 2.25 -13.31
N LYS A 55 29.51 2.12 -14.41
CA LYS A 55 28.06 2.35 -14.44
C LYS A 55 27.28 1.47 -13.45
N ILE A 56 27.65 0.19 -13.31
CA ILE A 56 26.95 -0.74 -12.42
C ILE A 56 27.17 -0.37 -10.95
N SER A 57 28.40 0.04 -10.61
CA SER A 57 28.76 0.55 -9.28
C SER A 57 27.96 1.81 -8.92
N LEU A 58 27.81 2.74 -9.87
CA LEU A 58 26.95 3.92 -9.71
C LEU A 58 25.47 3.54 -9.53
N CYS A 59 24.97 2.61 -10.35
CA CYS A 59 23.59 2.12 -10.21
C CYS A 59 23.34 1.47 -8.83
N ALA A 60 24.28 0.68 -8.32
CA ALA A 60 24.17 0.10 -6.98
C ALA A 60 24.13 1.19 -5.89
N ALA A 61 24.95 2.24 -6.03
CA ALA A 61 24.95 3.35 -5.09
C ALA A 61 23.65 4.17 -5.12
N VAL A 62 23.05 4.37 -6.30
CA VAL A 62 21.73 5.00 -6.43
C VAL A 62 20.66 4.14 -5.76
N ASP A 63 20.68 2.82 -5.99
CA ASP A 63 19.72 1.90 -5.37
C ASP A 63 19.86 1.90 -3.83
N ALA A 64 21.08 1.83 -3.32
CA ALA A 64 21.37 1.94 -1.89
C ALA A 64 20.84 3.25 -1.30
N TRP A 65 21.10 4.37 -1.97
CA TRP A 65 20.66 5.69 -1.53
C TRP A 65 19.13 5.81 -1.45
N ILE A 66 18.41 5.30 -2.45
CA ILE A 66 16.94 5.26 -2.46
C ILE A 66 16.41 4.34 -1.34
N ASN A 67 16.97 3.13 -1.19
CA ASN A 67 16.53 2.20 -0.14
C ASN A 67 16.78 2.75 1.26
N LYS A 68 17.86 3.50 1.46
CA LYS A 68 18.14 4.16 2.73
C LYS A 68 17.09 5.20 3.10
N GLU A 69 16.67 6.02 2.13
CA GLU A 69 15.58 6.98 2.34
C GLU A 69 14.25 6.27 2.67
N LEU A 70 13.94 5.21 1.93
CA LEU A 70 12.76 4.40 2.17
C LEU A 70 12.80 3.70 3.54
N ASN A 71 13.96 3.19 3.96
CA ASN A 71 14.16 2.56 5.28
C ASN A 71 13.83 3.55 6.40
N HIS A 72 14.35 4.78 6.34
CA HIS A 72 14.03 5.80 7.35
C HIS A 72 12.54 6.14 7.40
N LEU A 73 11.85 6.18 6.25
CA LEU A 73 10.42 6.42 6.21
C LEU A 73 9.62 5.25 6.83
N ILE A 74 10.00 4.02 6.50
CA ILE A 74 9.41 2.80 7.05
C ILE A 74 9.59 2.78 8.57
N GLU A 75 10.82 2.94 9.05
CA GLU A 75 11.15 2.95 10.48
C GLU A 75 10.32 4.01 11.23
N GLY A 76 10.35 5.26 10.76
CA GLY A 76 9.60 6.35 11.39
C GLY A 76 8.07 6.19 11.34
N LYS A 77 7.55 5.35 10.44
CA LYS A 77 6.11 4.98 10.42
C LYS A 77 5.83 3.83 11.38
N MET A 78 6.67 2.79 11.37
CA MET A 78 6.54 1.63 12.26
C MET A 78 6.62 2.02 13.74
N ASP A 79 7.48 2.97 14.11
CA ASP A 79 7.66 3.46 15.48
C ASP A 79 6.39 4.07 16.11
N LYS A 80 5.39 4.39 15.30
CA LYS A 80 4.11 4.94 15.77
C LYS A 80 3.12 3.87 16.24
N TYR A 81 3.44 2.59 16.03
CA TYR A 81 2.56 1.46 16.29
C TYR A 81 3.17 0.49 17.26
N ASN A 82 2.30 -0.17 18.03
CA ASN A 82 2.73 -1.03 19.12
C ASN A 82 2.82 -2.48 18.68
N THR A 83 1.88 -2.98 17.85
CA THR A 83 1.84 -4.41 17.49
C THR A 83 2.63 -4.71 16.23
N GLY A 84 3.13 -5.96 16.12
CA GLY A 84 3.82 -6.41 14.92
C GLY A 84 2.95 -6.32 13.66
N SER A 85 1.66 -6.65 13.75
CA SER A 85 0.73 -6.53 12.63
C SER A 85 0.58 -5.09 12.12
N GLU A 86 0.42 -4.14 13.03
CA GLU A 86 0.27 -2.72 12.65
C GLU A 86 1.56 -2.17 12.02
N LYS A 87 2.73 -2.61 12.50
CA LYS A 87 4.02 -2.23 11.93
C LYS A 87 4.20 -2.73 10.50
N ILE A 88 3.77 -3.95 10.19
CA ILE A 88 3.80 -4.47 8.81
C ILE A 88 2.91 -3.65 7.89
N VAL A 89 1.69 -3.32 8.33
CA VAL A 89 0.79 -2.43 7.58
C VAL A 89 1.42 -1.06 7.38
N ALA A 90 2.01 -0.48 8.44
CA ALA A 90 2.68 0.81 8.38
C ALA A 90 3.86 0.83 7.41
N ALA A 91 4.65 -0.25 7.32
CA ALA A 91 5.73 -0.39 6.36
C ALA A 91 5.21 -0.46 4.91
N GLY A 92 4.11 -1.19 4.69
CA GLY A 92 3.41 -1.20 3.41
C GLY A 92 2.95 0.20 3.01
N THR A 93 2.24 0.90 3.91
CA THR A 93 1.76 2.27 3.70
C THR A 93 2.90 3.26 3.44
N ALA A 94 4.00 3.17 4.19
CA ALA A 94 5.20 3.98 3.97
C ALA A 94 5.76 3.81 2.56
N THR A 95 5.78 2.58 2.05
CA THR A 95 6.23 2.27 0.69
C THR A 95 5.30 2.88 -0.37
N VAL A 96 3.98 2.80 -0.15
CA VAL A 96 2.99 3.46 -1.03
C VAL A 96 3.20 4.97 -1.04
N GLU A 97 3.29 5.59 0.13
CA GLU A 97 3.52 7.03 0.27
C GLU A 97 4.81 7.47 -0.43
N PHE A 98 5.90 6.70 -0.29
CA PHE A 98 7.14 6.96 -0.99
C PHE A 98 6.95 6.96 -2.51
N SER A 99 6.27 5.93 -3.04
CA SER A 99 6.02 5.80 -4.48
C SER A 99 5.16 6.92 -5.06
N LEU A 100 4.20 7.44 -4.29
CA LEU A 100 3.29 8.50 -4.72
C LEU A 100 3.92 9.89 -4.59
N LYS A 101 4.74 10.11 -3.55
CA LYS A 101 5.39 11.39 -3.29
C LYS A 101 6.46 11.71 -4.33
N ASP A 102 7.22 10.72 -4.75
CA ASP A 102 8.26 10.86 -5.77
C ASP A 102 8.19 9.75 -6.82
N PRO A 103 7.27 9.85 -7.80
CA PRO A 103 7.11 8.85 -8.84
C PRO A 103 8.35 8.68 -9.71
N GLN A 104 9.19 9.73 -9.83
CA GLN A 104 10.43 9.68 -10.61
C GLN A 104 11.46 8.79 -9.90
N LYS A 105 11.69 9.04 -8.61
CA LYS A 105 12.58 8.22 -7.79
C LYS A 105 12.12 6.77 -7.70
N TRP A 106 10.81 6.54 -7.55
CA TRP A 106 10.24 5.20 -7.57
C TRP A 106 10.44 4.49 -8.92
N LYS A 107 10.28 5.21 -10.04
CA LYS A 107 10.57 4.67 -11.37
C LYS A 107 12.05 4.33 -11.53
N ALA A 108 12.97 5.13 -10.99
CA ALA A 108 14.39 4.79 -10.99
C ALA A 108 14.66 3.51 -10.20
N ALA A 109 14.13 3.38 -8.98
CA ALA A 109 14.31 2.20 -8.13
C ALA A 109 13.85 0.92 -8.83
N THR A 110 12.65 0.95 -9.41
CA THR A 110 12.05 -0.24 -10.06
C THR A 110 12.75 -0.63 -11.36
N GLU A 111 13.32 0.33 -12.08
CA GLU A 111 14.15 0.05 -13.26
C GLU A 111 15.49 -0.61 -12.88
N LEU A 112 16.04 -0.30 -11.71
CA LEU A 112 17.27 -0.90 -11.18
C LEU A 112 17.10 -2.38 -10.81
N TYR A 113 15.88 -2.85 -10.54
CA TYR A 113 15.61 -4.26 -10.20
C TYR A 113 15.95 -5.24 -11.33
N GLN A 114 16.04 -4.73 -12.56
CA GLN A 114 16.45 -5.52 -13.72
C GLN A 114 17.97 -5.75 -13.78
N ILE A 115 18.76 -5.06 -12.95
CA ILE A 115 20.20 -5.21 -12.90
C ILE A 115 20.57 -6.51 -12.21
N LYS A 116 21.42 -7.29 -12.88
CA LYS A 116 22.07 -8.46 -12.28
C LYS A 116 23.44 -8.04 -11.77
N PHE A 117 23.53 -7.68 -10.49
CA PHE A 117 24.81 -7.41 -9.83
C PHE A 117 25.63 -8.71 -9.79
N LYS A 118 26.79 -8.69 -10.47
CA LYS A 118 27.71 -9.85 -10.56
C LYS A 118 28.91 -9.73 -9.63
N ASP A 119 29.35 -8.50 -9.37
CA ASP A 119 30.51 -8.21 -8.55
C ASP A 119 30.03 -7.89 -7.13
N THR A 120 29.88 -8.94 -6.32
CA THR A 120 29.45 -8.80 -4.93
C THR A 120 30.51 -8.13 -4.07
N GLU A 121 31.77 -8.06 -4.49
CA GLU A 121 32.84 -7.41 -3.73
C GLU A 121 32.88 -5.88 -3.96
N ASP A 122 32.07 -5.34 -4.88
CA ASP A 122 31.92 -3.90 -5.07
C ASP A 122 31.32 -3.26 -3.80
N PRO A 123 31.98 -2.27 -3.18
CA PRO A 123 31.48 -1.61 -1.99
C PRO A 123 30.07 -1.02 -2.16
N ASN A 124 29.73 -0.51 -3.34
CA ASN A 124 28.40 0.05 -3.60
C ASN A 124 27.34 -1.05 -3.74
N VAL A 125 27.72 -2.24 -4.22
CA VAL A 125 26.82 -3.41 -4.23
C VAL A 125 26.62 -3.94 -2.82
N GLN A 126 27.66 -3.95 -1.99
CA GLN A 126 27.56 -4.30 -0.57
C GLN A 126 26.68 -3.30 0.20
N GLU A 127 26.82 -2.00 -0.07
CA GLU A 127 25.97 -0.95 0.52
C GLU A 127 24.49 -1.15 0.11
N PHE A 128 24.22 -1.41 -1.18
CA PHE A 128 22.89 -1.77 -1.65
C PHE A 128 22.30 -2.99 -0.93
N LEU A 129 23.06 -4.09 -0.87
CA LEU A 129 22.63 -5.31 -0.18
C LEU A 129 22.39 -5.07 1.31
N HIS A 130 23.20 -4.22 1.92
CA HIS A 130 23.04 -3.83 3.31
C HIS A 130 21.72 -3.09 3.54
N GLU A 131 21.45 -2.03 2.78
CA GLU A 131 20.22 -1.24 2.91
C GLU A 131 18.96 -2.09 2.62
N VAL A 132 19.00 -2.94 1.60
CA VAL A 132 17.92 -3.88 1.33
C VAL A 132 17.73 -4.87 2.48
N ASN A 133 18.81 -5.45 3.01
CA ASN A 133 18.72 -6.39 4.10
C ASN A 133 18.26 -5.74 5.41
N GLN A 134 18.60 -4.47 5.66
CA GLN A 134 18.07 -3.72 6.80
C GLN A 134 16.54 -3.67 6.76
N MET A 135 15.94 -3.32 5.61
CA MET A 135 14.49 -3.37 5.42
C MET A 135 13.91 -4.75 5.77
N ILE A 136 14.52 -5.80 5.22
CA ILE A 136 14.07 -7.17 5.41
C ILE A 136 14.14 -7.58 6.88
N GLN A 137 15.18 -7.16 7.62
CA GLN A 137 15.27 -7.43 9.05
C GLN A 137 14.23 -6.65 9.85
N MET A 138 13.98 -5.38 9.54
CA MET A 138 12.92 -4.59 10.19
C MET A 138 11.54 -5.25 10.04
N LEU A 139 11.22 -5.71 8.82
CA LEU A 139 9.98 -6.44 8.57
C LEU A 139 9.97 -7.78 9.32
N ALA A 140 11.07 -8.54 9.31
CA ALA A 140 11.15 -9.81 10.00
C ALA A 140 10.99 -9.66 11.52
N ASP A 141 11.52 -8.60 12.10
CA ASP A 141 11.34 -8.28 13.52
C ASP A 141 9.88 -7.94 13.84
N ALA A 142 9.20 -7.18 12.98
CA ALA A 142 7.76 -6.93 13.12
C ALA A 142 6.93 -8.21 12.96
N TYR A 143 7.29 -9.12 12.05
CA TYR A 143 6.67 -10.44 11.93
C TYR A 143 6.86 -11.28 13.20
N ARG A 144 8.10 -11.38 13.71
CA ARG A 144 8.40 -12.10 14.97
C ARG A 144 7.59 -11.54 16.13
N GLN A 145 7.53 -10.22 16.24
CA GLN A 145 6.72 -9.54 17.23
C GLN A 145 5.23 -9.91 17.08
N GLY A 146 4.68 -9.80 15.87
CA GLY A 146 3.27 -10.08 15.62
C GLY A 146 2.89 -11.54 15.88
N ILE A 147 3.79 -12.48 15.59
CA ILE A 147 3.62 -13.91 15.93
C ILE A 147 3.58 -14.08 17.44
N SER A 148 4.53 -13.50 18.17
CA SER A 148 4.57 -13.57 19.64
C SER A 148 3.34 -12.98 20.33
N GLU A 149 2.70 -12.00 19.68
CA GLU A 149 1.49 -11.30 20.15
C GLU A 149 0.19 -11.97 19.67
N GLY A 150 0.26 -12.99 18.81
CA GLY A 150 -0.90 -13.62 18.19
C GLY A 150 -1.68 -12.72 17.21
N THR A 151 -1.02 -11.72 16.62
CA THR A 151 -1.60 -10.82 15.60
C THR A 151 -1.24 -11.25 14.17
N ILE A 152 -0.28 -12.16 14.02
CA ILE A 152 0.26 -12.72 12.77
C ILE A 152 0.30 -14.25 12.91
N TRP A 153 0.10 -14.98 11.81
CA TRP A 153 -0.01 -16.45 11.79
C TRP A 153 1.29 -17.09 12.29
N GLU A 154 1.17 -18.04 13.22
CA GLU A 154 2.33 -18.66 13.87
C GLU A 154 3.18 -19.49 12.90
N GLU A 155 2.59 -19.93 11.79
CA GLU A 155 3.23 -20.76 10.77
C GLU A 155 4.10 -19.96 9.78
N LEU A 156 4.05 -18.62 9.82
CA LEU A 156 4.85 -17.79 8.92
C LEU A 156 6.32 -17.78 9.35
N ASP A 157 7.20 -18.06 8.40
CA ASP A 157 8.64 -17.83 8.59
C ASP A 157 8.94 -16.33 8.35
N PRO A 158 9.34 -15.56 9.38
CA PRO A 158 9.42 -14.10 9.29
C PRO A 158 10.33 -13.58 8.19
N LEU A 159 11.49 -14.22 7.96
CA LEU A 159 12.50 -13.70 7.05
C LEU A 159 12.16 -13.97 5.58
N PRO A 160 11.83 -15.21 5.15
CA PRO A 160 11.32 -15.48 3.80
C PRO A 160 10.01 -14.73 3.51
N THR A 161 9.12 -14.60 4.50
CA THR A 161 7.87 -13.83 4.35
C THR A 161 8.18 -12.37 4.05
N SER A 162 9.13 -11.75 4.76
CA SER A 162 9.56 -10.36 4.50
C SER A 162 10.11 -10.16 3.09
N ILE A 163 10.93 -11.10 2.62
CA ILE A 163 11.47 -11.06 1.24
C ILE A 163 10.34 -11.18 0.21
N TYR A 164 9.45 -12.14 0.39
CA TYR A 164 8.32 -12.37 -0.50
C TYR A 164 7.39 -11.16 -0.56
N VAL A 165 6.99 -10.62 0.59
CA VAL A 165 6.08 -9.48 0.68
C VAL A 165 6.67 -8.24 0.01
N ARG A 166 7.97 -7.97 0.20
CA ARG A 166 8.65 -6.87 -0.52
C ARG A 166 8.56 -7.06 -2.03
N MET A 167 8.87 -8.27 -2.53
CA MET A 167 8.81 -8.57 -3.96
C MET A 167 7.39 -8.43 -4.52
N ALA A 168 6.41 -8.97 -3.80
CA ALA A 168 5.01 -8.92 -4.19
C ALA A 168 4.47 -7.49 -4.22
N LEU A 169 4.81 -6.67 -3.20
CA LEU A 169 4.40 -5.28 -3.12
C LEU A 169 4.96 -4.47 -4.29
N THR A 170 6.27 -4.55 -4.55
CA THR A 170 6.83 -3.78 -5.67
C THR A 170 6.28 -4.22 -7.02
N ASN A 171 6.06 -5.52 -7.23
CA ASN A 171 5.46 -6.02 -8.47
C ASN A 171 3.99 -5.57 -8.61
N ALA A 172 3.25 -5.44 -7.50
CA ALA A 172 1.89 -4.92 -7.52
C ALA A 172 1.86 -3.46 -8.02
N PHE A 173 2.80 -2.62 -7.56
CA PHE A 173 2.90 -1.22 -8.00
C PHE A 173 3.48 -1.05 -9.40
N THR A 174 4.45 -1.87 -9.76
CA THR A 174 5.19 -1.75 -11.02
C THR A 174 5.19 -3.08 -11.75
N PRO A 175 4.03 -3.51 -12.27
CA PRO A 175 3.93 -4.75 -12.99
C PRO A 175 4.82 -4.71 -14.24
N THR A 176 5.37 -5.87 -14.60
CA THR A 176 6.15 -6.04 -15.82
C THR A 176 5.29 -5.72 -17.06
N HIS A 177 5.93 -5.51 -18.20
CA HIS A 177 5.20 -5.24 -19.45
C HIS A 177 4.21 -6.37 -19.79
N GLU A 178 4.64 -7.62 -19.63
CA GLU A 178 3.77 -8.80 -19.80
C GLU A 178 2.55 -8.74 -18.86
N GLN A 179 2.77 -8.44 -17.58
CA GLN A 179 1.68 -8.36 -16.61
C GLN A 179 0.69 -7.23 -16.93
N LYS A 180 1.17 -6.07 -17.41
CA LYS A 180 0.28 -4.99 -17.88
C LYS A 180 -0.57 -5.43 -19.06
N MET A 181 0.02 -6.13 -20.03
CA MET A 181 -0.73 -6.70 -21.15
C MET A 181 -1.78 -7.71 -20.69
N LEU A 182 -1.48 -8.52 -19.65
CA LEU A 182 -2.47 -9.44 -19.08
C LEU A 182 -3.62 -8.71 -18.39
N LEU A 183 -3.35 -7.60 -17.69
CA LEU A 183 -4.40 -6.78 -17.08
C LEU A 183 -5.31 -6.19 -18.18
N GLU A 184 -4.73 -5.62 -19.24
CA GLU A 184 -5.47 -5.08 -20.39
C GLU A 184 -6.29 -6.16 -21.11
N LEU A 185 -5.69 -7.34 -21.34
CA LEU A 185 -6.36 -8.47 -22.00
C LEU A 185 -7.60 -8.97 -21.24
N ASN A 186 -7.63 -8.77 -19.92
CA ASN A 186 -8.71 -9.24 -19.05
C ASN A 186 -9.60 -8.10 -18.53
N ASP A 187 -9.50 -6.89 -19.10
CA ASP A 187 -10.25 -5.69 -18.68
C ASP A 187 -10.10 -5.36 -17.18
N ILE A 188 -8.90 -5.59 -16.62
CA ILE A 188 -8.57 -5.31 -15.22
C ILE A 188 -7.87 -3.96 -15.14
N SER A 189 -8.47 -3.00 -14.42
CA SER A 189 -7.81 -1.72 -14.14
C SER A 189 -6.65 -1.89 -13.16
N GLN A 190 -5.67 -1.00 -13.22
CA GLN A 190 -4.51 -1.02 -12.33
C GLN A 190 -4.94 -0.82 -10.86
N GLU A 191 -5.94 0.01 -10.62
CA GLU A 191 -6.53 0.26 -9.30
C GLU A 191 -7.19 -1.00 -8.74
N HIS A 192 -7.94 -1.73 -9.59
CA HIS A 192 -8.57 -2.99 -9.18
C HIS A 192 -7.51 -4.05 -8.84
N TYR A 193 -6.46 -4.17 -9.66
CA TYR A 193 -5.35 -5.10 -9.40
C TYR A 193 -4.62 -4.78 -8.09
N LEU A 194 -4.31 -3.50 -7.85
CA LEU A 194 -3.66 -3.04 -6.61
C LEU A 194 -4.50 -3.36 -5.36
N ALA A 195 -5.83 -3.15 -5.44
CA ALA A 195 -6.73 -3.47 -4.34
C ALA A 195 -6.73 -4.98 -4.02
N VAL A 196 -6.72 -5.84 -5.04
CA VAL A 196 -6.64 -7.30 -4.87
C VAL A 196 -5.30 -7.71 -4.27
N ALA A 197 -4.19 -7.18 -4.78
CA ALA A 197 -2.85 -7.49 -4.28
C ALA A 197 -2.69 -7.08 -2.80
N TRP A 198 -3.14 -5.88 -2.44
CA TRP A 198 -3.13 -5.41 -1.06
C TRP A 198 -3.94 -6.32 -0.12
N ASN A 199 -5.15 -6.70 -0.54
CA ASN A 199 -6.01 -7.58 0.26
C ASN A 199 -5.38 -8.97 0.49
N LEU A 200 -4.76 -9.54 -0.54
CA LEU A 200 -4.05 -10.82 -0.45
C LEU A 200 -2.82 -10.74 0.45
N LEU A 201 -2.05 -9.66 0.38
CA LEU A 201 -0.88 -9.46 1.24
C LEU A 201 -1.29 -9.33 2.70
N ASN A 202 -2.32 -8.54 3.01
CA ASN A 202 -2.80 -8.39 4.39
C ASN A 202 -3.41 -9.68 4.93
N ARG A 203 -4.21 -10.41 4.14
CA ARG A 203 -4.83 -11.67 4.60
C ARG A 203 -3.82 -12.80 4.78
N SER A 204 -2.79 -12.86 3.95
CA SER A 204 -1.77 -13.91 4.05
C SER A 204 -0.82 -13.72 5.23
N THR A 205 -0.84 -12.55 5.87
CA THR A 205 0.15 -12.18 6.88
C THR A 205 -0.41 -11.88 8.28
N HIS A 206 -1.73 -11.78 8.47
CA HIS A 206 -2.33 -11.41 9.77
C HIS A 206 -3.35 -12.44 10.27
N VAL A 207 -3.26 -12.81 11.55
CA VAL A 207 -4.24 -13.66 12.29
C VAL A 207 -5.53 -12.92 12.55
N LYS A 208 -5.49 -11.59 12.61
CA LYS A 208 -6.67 -10.74 12.76
C LYS A 208 -7.08 -10.19 11.41
N SER A 209 -8.18 -10.72 10.91
CA SER A 209 -8.81 -10.46 9.62
C SER A 209 -9.23 -9.02 9.30
N SER A 210 -9.48 -8.84 8.00
CA SER A 210 -10.56 -8.02 7.44
C SER A 210 -11.86 -8.07 8.28
N ILE A 211 -12.79 -7.13 8.08
CA ILE A 211 -14.16 -7.05 8.65
C ILE A 211 -14.86 -8.41 8.94
N ARG A 212 -14.55 -9.45 8.15
CA ARG A 212 -14.95 -10.85 8.30
C ARG A 212 -14.77 -11.52 9.68
N GLU A 213 -13.75 -11.24 10.52
CA GLU A 213 -13.73 -11.78 11.91
C GLU A 213 -14.11 -10.73 12.97
N GLU A 214 -14.21 -9.43 12.64
CA GLU A 214 -14.86 -8.44 13.53
C GLU A 214 -16.33 -8.80 13.76
N SER A 215 -16.95 -9.43 12.77
CA SER A 215 -18.33 -9.91 12.81
C SER A 215 -18.53 -11.16 13.69
N GLU A 216 -17.44 -11.80 14.14
CA GLU A 216 -17.46 -12.96 15.03
C GLU A 216 -17.18 -12.61 16.51
N LYS A 217 -16.69 -11.38 16.80
CA LYS A 217 -16.36 -10.87 18.14
C LYS A 217 -17.57 -10.21 18.83
N SER A 218 -17.53 -10.09 20.16
CA SER A 218 -18.52 -9.30 20.92
C SER A 218 -18.37 -7.81 20.62
N LEU A 219 -19.44 -7.00 20.76
CA LEU A 219 -19.43 -5.55 20.47
C LEU A 219 -18.35 -4.78 21.26
N GLU A 220 -17.94 -5.30 22.42
CA GLU A 220 -16.91 -4.75 23.31
C GLU A 220 -15.48 -5.03 22.82
N GLU A 221 -15.29 -6.02 21.93
CA GLU A 221 -14.00 -6.44 21.36
C GLU A 221 -13.76 -5.92 19.93
N GLN A 222 -14.74 -5.18 19.37
CA GLN A 222 -14.63 -4.53 18.07
C GLN A 222 -13.80 -3.24 18.16
N ARG A 223 -13.07 -2.90 17.10
CA ARG A 223 -12.32 -1.63 17.02
C ARG A 223 -13.22 -0.44 17.29
N SER A 224 -12.67 0.59 17.94
CA SER A 224 -13.43 1.79 18.25
C SER A 224 -13.86 2.52 16.97
N PRO A 225 -14.99 3.26 16.97
CA PRO A 225 -15.39 4.04 15.79
C PRO A 225 -14.31 5.04 15.33
N LYS A 226 -13.46 5.50 16.27
CA LYS A 226 -12.36 6.41 15.98
C LYS A 226 -11.26 5.75 15.16
N GLU A 227 -10.91 4.50 15.44
CA GLU A 227 -9.87 3.77 14.71
C GLU A 227 -10.34 3.45 13.28
N ILE A 228 -11.57 2.95 13.13
CA ILE A 228 -12.16 2.67 11.81
C ILE A 228 -12.22 3.95 10.97
N LYS A 229 -12.67 5.06 11.57
CA LYS A 229 -12.72 6.36 10.91
C LYS A 229 -11.34 6.84 10.47
N LYS A 230 -10.32 6.70 11.32
CA LYS A 230 -8.94 7.09 11.00
C LYS A 230 -8.41 6.31 9.81
N GLU A 231 -8.60 4.99 9.81
CA GLU A 231 -8.14 4.11 8.74
C GLU A 231 -8.83 4.42 7.41
N ILE A 232 -10.17 4.55 7.41
CA ILE A 232 -10.93 4.92 6.21
C ILE A 232 -10.48 6.28 5.67
N LYS A 233 -10.23 7.24 6.57
CA LYS A 233 -9.75 8.57 6.18
C LYS A 233 -8.37 8.49 5.54
N GLU A 234 -7.43 7.78 6.15
CA GLU A 234 -6.08 7.59 5.61
C GLU A 234 -6.12 6.92 4.23
N MET A 235 -6.98 5.92 4.04
CA MET A 235 -7.21 5.30 2.72
C MET A 235 -7.81 6.28 1.71
N ALA A 236 -8.87 7.00 2.08
CA ALA A 236 -9.54 7.96 1.20
C ALA A 236 -8.59 9.08 0.76
N ASP A 237 -7.85 9.67 1.71
CA ASP A 237 -6.87 10.73 1.46
C ASP A 237 -5.75 10.22 0.53
N SER A 238 -5.24 9.00 0.76
CA SER A 238 -4.17 8.39 -0.05
C SER A 238 -4.61 8.07 -1.48
N LEU A 239 -5.87 7.72 -1.67
CA LEU A 239 -6.44 7.36 -2.98
C LEU A 239 -7.08 8.57 -3.70
N GLY A 240 -7.06 9.76 -3.10
CA GLY A 240 -7.68 10.97 -3.67
C GLY A 240 -9.21 10.90 -3.73
N LEU A 241 -9.84 10.09 -2.86
CA LEU A 241 -11.28 9.86 -2.83
C LEU A 241 -11.99 10.96 -2.01
N ASN A 242 -12.08 12.15 -2.61
CA ASN A 242 -12.88 13.24 -2.07
C ASN A 242 -14.30 13.17 -2.64
N ALA A 243 -15.32 13.41 -1.80
CA ALA A 243 -16.72 13.34 -2.24
C ALA A 243 -17.54 14.54 -1.76
N GLY A 244 -17.99 15.37 -2.71
CA GLY A 244 -18.82 16.55 -2.48
C GLY A 244 -20.32 16.26 -2.44
N ASN A 245 -20.77 15.22 -3.14
CA ASN A 245 -22.18 14.85 -3.30
C ASN A 245 -22.39 13.31 -3.25
N ALA A 246 -23.63 12.84 -3.28
CA ALA A 246 -23.95 11.41 -3.19
C ALA A 246 -23.41 10.58 -4.37
N LEU A 247 -23.26 11.14 -5.58
CA LEU A 247 -22.69 10.42 -6.72
C LEU A 247 -21.20 10.13 -6.50
N GLU A 248 -20.45 11.14 -6.05
CA GLU A 248 -19.02 10.98 -5.72
C GLU A 248 -18.82 10.08 -4.49
N ILE A 249 -19.77 10.11 -3.54
CA ILE A 249 -19.78 9.15 -2.43
C ILE A 249 -20.01 7.75 -2.97
N LEU A 250 -20.91 7.52 -3.93
CA LEU A 250 -21.16 6.19 -4.50
C LEU A 250 -19.89 5.60 -5.14
N ASP A 251 -19.14 6.41 -5.90
CA ASP A 251 -17.89 5.99 -6.54
C ASP A 251 -16.82 5.63 -5.49
N SER A 252 -16.63 6.52 -4.51
CA SER A 252 -15.69 6.31 -3.40
C SER A 252 -16.09 5.14 -2.50
N TRP A 253 -17.39 5.01 -2.23
CA TRP A 253 -18.00 3.95 -1.44
C TRP A 253 -17.79 2.59 -2.10
N LYS A 254 -17.93 2.49 -3.43
CA LYS A 254 -17.65 1.26 -4.17
C LYS A 254 -16.20 0.83 -3.97
N ILE A 255 -15.25 1.73 -4.18
CA ILE A 255 -13.82 1.46 -4.09
C ILE A 255 -13.44 1.03 -2.66
N LEU A 256 -13.80 1.86 -1.67
CA LEU A 256 -13.47 1.60 -0.26
C LEU A 256 -14.17 0.35 0.26
N SER A 257 -15.44 0.12 -0.08
CA SER A 257 -16.15 -1.10 0.35
C SER A 257 -15.53 -2.36 -0.27
N GLN A 258 -15.05 -2.30 -1.51
CA GLN A 258 -14.33 -3.43 -2.12
C GLN A 258 -12.97 -3.69 -1.47
N ILE A 259 -12.20 -2.64 -1.15
CA ILE A 259 -10.91 -2.76 -0.46
C ILE A 259 -11.10 -3.42 0.91
N ILE A 260 -12.11 -2.95 1.64
CA ILE A 260 -12.21 -3.23 3.08
C ILE A 260 -13.05 -4.48 3.35
N MET A 261 -14.12 -4.72 2.58
CA MET A 261 -14.96 -5.91 2.72
C MET A 261 -14.67 -7.01 1.69
N GLY A 262 -14.14 -6.67 0.51
CA GLY A 262 -13.96 -7.59 -0.61
C GLY A 262 -14.98 -7.41 -1.73
N LYS A 263 -14.85 -8.19 -2.81
CA LYS A 263 -15.72 -8.08 -4.00
C LYS A 263 -17.18 -8.31 -3.63
N PHE A 264 -18.03 -7.39 -4.04
CA PHE A 264 -19.48 -7.48 -3.88
C PHE A 264 -20.20 -7.16 -5.18
N GLU A 265 -21.37 -7.75 -5.36
CA GLU A 265 -22.25 -7.49 -6.51
C GLU A 265 -23.39 -6.59 -6.06
N TYR A 266 -23.68 -5.54 -6.83
CA TYR A 266 -24.75 -4.61 -6.53
C TYR A 266 -25.36 -4.01 -7.79
N ASN A 267 -26.61 -3.57 -7.67
CA ASN A 267 -27.30 -2.79 -8.68
C ASN A 267 -27.67 -1.43 -8.11
N THR A 268 -27.42 -0.36 -8.87
CA THR A 268 -27.89 0.98 -8.52
C THR A 268 -29.38 1.09 -8.83
N ILE A 269 -30.18 1.42 -7.83
CA ILE A 269 -31.63 1.60 -7.95
C ILE A 269 -31.96 3.08 -8.14
N GLU A 270 -31.29 3.93 -7.37
CA GLU A 270 -31.43 5.37 -7.44
C GLU A 270 -30.06 6.01 -7.22
N ALA A 271 -29.73 7.06 -7.97
CA ALA A 271 -28.54 7.86 -7.75
C ALA A 271 -28.78 9.30 -8.21
N THR A 272 -28.62 10.23 -7.28
CA THR A 272 -28.75 11.68 -7.47
C THR A 272 -27.62 12.36 -6.70
N GLU A 273 -27.48 13.68 -6.80
CA GLU A 273 -26.51 14.42 -6.00
C GLU A 273 -26.84 14.41 -4.49
N GLU A 274 -28.11 14.18 -4.11
CA GLU A 274 -28.58 14.24 -2.72
C GLU A 274 -28.70 12.86 -2.05
N LYS A 275 -28.88 11.80 -2.84
CA LYS A 275 -29.00 10.43 -2.33
C LYS A 275 -28.67 9.37 -3.38
N PHE A 276 -28.27 8.20 -2.91
CA PHE A 276 -28.26 6.98 -3.70
C PHE A 276 -28.83 5.81 -2.92
N MET A 277 -29.33 4.83 -3.67
CA MET A 277 -29.77 3.54 -3.18
C MET A 277 -29.19 2.44 -4.07
N VAL A 278 -28.61 1.43 -3.43
CA VAL A 278 -28.10 0.23 -4.11
C VAL A 278 -28.66 -1.03 -3.47
N HIS A 279 -28.92 -2.03 -4.31
CA HIS A 279 -29.24 -3.39 -3.89
C HIS A 279 -27.99 -4.25 -4.02
N VAL A 280 -27.39 -4.63 -2.90
CA VAL A 280 -26.24 -5.56 -2.85
C VAL A 280 -26.77 -6.98 -2.87
N ARG A 281 -26.34 -7.78 -3.85
CA ARG A 281 -26.78 -9.17 -4.09
C ARG A 281 -25.68 -10.22 -3.92
N GLY A 282 -24.42 -9.79 -3.89
CA GLY A 282 -23.28 -10.65 -3.56
C GLY A 282 -22.54 -10.06 -2.39
N CYS A 283 -22.94 -10.41 -1.16
CA CYS A 283 -22.37 -9.80 0.03
C CYS A 283 -21.07 -10.54 0.44
N PRO A 284 -19.92 -9.85 0.51
CA PRO A 284 -18.62 -10.48 0.77
C PRO A 284 -18.49 -10.96 2.23
N VAL A 285 -19.32 -10.42 3.12
CA VAL A 285 -19.44 -10.84 4.52
C VAL A 285 -20.37 -12.05 4.66
N PHE A 286 -21.38 -12.19 3.78
CA PHE A 286 -22.43 -13.22 3.88
C PHE A 286 -22.17 -14.45 2.97
N ASN A 287 -21.72 -14.27 1.72
CA ASN A 287 -21.54 -15.34 0.74
C ASN A 287 -20.65 -16.53 1.20
N PRO A 288 -19.68 -16.38 2.13
CA PRO A 288 -18.95 -17.54 2.66
C PRO A 288 -19.79 -18.48 3.57
N TYR A 289 -20.94 -18.03 4.10
CA TYR A 289 -21.72 -18.75 5.12
C TYR A 289 -22.89 -19.59 4.56
N GLU A 290 -23.12 -19.61 3.24
CA GLU A 290 -24.11 -20.51 2.61
C GLU A 290 -23.79 -22.00 2.84
N LYS A 291 -22.58 -22.35 3.30
CA LYS A 291 -22.22 -23.71 3.75
C LYS A 291 -22.35 -23.88 5.27
N GLY A 292 -23.57 -23.69 5.79
CA GLY A 292 -24.05 -24.46 6.95
C GLY A 292 -23.61 -24.06 8.36
N ASN A 293 -23.17 -22.82 8.62
CA ASN A 293 -22.88 -22.35 9.98
C ASN A 293 -23.83 -21.24 10.47
N SER A 294 -24.08 -21.25 11.78
CA SER A 294 -25.09 -20.43 12.48
C SER A 294 -24.81 -18.93 12.46
N PHE A 295 -25.88 -18.18 12.26
CA PHE A 295 -26.01 -16.72 12.23
C PHE A 295 -25.49 -15.99 13.48
N ASN A 296 -24.72 -14.88 13.32
CA ASN A 296 -24.27 -14.02 14.43
C ASN A 296 -24.90 -12.62 14.34
N ILE A 297 -25.66 -12.21 15.35
CA ILE A 297 -26.30 -10.88 15.47
C ILE A 297 -25.28 -9.73 15.38
N ASN A 298 -24.03 -9.98 15.79
CA ASN A 298 -22.96 -8.97 15.76
C ASN A 298 -22.53 -8.59 14.33
N MET A 299 -22.78 -9.44 13.32
CA MET A 299 -22.50 -9.10 11.91
C MET A 299 -23.42 -8.01 11.38
N ILE A 300 -24.67 -8.01 11.86
CA ILE A 300 -25.73 -7.09 11.42
C ILE A 300 -25.39 -5.66 11.84
N GLU A 301 -25.02 -5.50 13.11
CA GLU A 301 -24.67 -4.20 13.68
C GLU A 301 -23.33 -3.70 13.16
N GLY A 302 -22.36 -4.61 12.96
CA GLY A 302 -21.06 -4.30 12.36
C GLY A 302 -21.17 -3.71 10.95
N CYS A 303 -21.95 -4.35 10.06
CA CYS A 303 -22.12 -3.88 8.68
C CYS A 303 -22.79 -2.49 8.61
N GLN A 304 -23.86 -2.29 9.39
CA GLN A 304 -24.54 -1.00 9.47
C GLN A 304 -23.66 0.10 10.05
N ARG A 305 -22.91 -0.21 11.11
CA ARG A 305 -21.97 0.71 11.76
C ARG A 305 -20.86 1.12 10.80
N TYR A 306 -20.29 0.15 10.10
CA TYR A 306 -19.22 0.39 9.15
C TYR A 306 -19.69 1.25 7.96
N SER A 307 -20.81 0.90 7.32
CA SER A 307 -21.34 1.68 6.19
C SER A 307 -21.60 3.14 6.56
N ARG A 308 -22.07 3.38 7.80
CA ARG A 308 -22.23 4.74 8.32
C ARG A 308 -20.89 5.45 8.51
N ILE A 309 -19.93 4.83 9.19
CA ILE A 309 -18.61 5.44 9.44
C ILE A 309 -17.93 5.76 8.10
N LEU A 310 -18.00 4.87 7.11
CA LEU A 310 -17.40 5.09 5.80
C LEU A 310 -17.98 6.34 5.12
N VAL A 311 -19.31 6.41 5.01
CA VAL A 311 -19.99 7.52 4.36
C VAL A 311 -19.74 8.84 5.09
N GLU A 312 -19.83 8.84 6.43
CA GLU A 312 -19.58 10.03 7.23
C GLU A 312 -18.11 10.47 7.22
N THR A 313 -17.19 9.56 6.90
CA THR A 313 -15.76 9.88 6.73
C THR A 313 -15.50 10.53 5.39
N LEU A 314 -16.13 10.04 4.33
CA LEU A 314 -16.09 10.64 2.98
C LEU A 314 -16.76 12.01 2.96
N ASN A 315 -17.94 12.13 3.56
CA ASN A 315 -18.66 13.39 3.67
C ASN A 315 -19.57 13.41 4.92
N PRO A 316 -19.28 14.26 5.91
CA PRO A 316 -20.01 14.27 7.19
C PRO A 316 -21.47 14.72 7.08
N LYS A 317 -21.86 15.35 5.96
CA LYS A 317 -23.25 15.76 5.68
C LYS A 317 -24.16 14.60 5.33
N TYR A 318 -23.60 13.46 4.93
CA TYR A 318 -24.35 12.27 4.53
C TYR A 318 -24.32 11.20 5.62
N THR A 319 -25.28 10.29 5.57
CA THR A 319 -25.34 9.11 6.43
C THR A 319 -25.72 7.89 5.61
N ALA A 320 -25.47 6.70 6.14
CA ALA A 320 -25.84 5.44 5.52
C ALA A 320 -26.77 4.63 6.42
N ARG A 321 -27.79 4.02 5.81
CA ARG A 321 -28.69 3.05 6.43
C ARG A 321 -28.84 1.82 5.55
N ILE A 322 -29.03 0.68 6.20
CA ILE A 322 -29.28 -0.61 5.55
C ILE A 322 -30.64 -1.11 6.03
N ASN A 323 -31.62 -1.16 5.13
CA ASN A 323 -32.99 -1.57 5.46
C ASN A 323 -33.14 -3.09 5.36
N GLU A 324 -33.32 -3.58 4.13
CA GLU A 324 -33.30 -5.00 3.77
C GLU A 324 -31.89 -5.57 3.94
N ARG A 325 -31.79 -6.83 4.37
CA ARG A 325 -30.53 -7.47 4.73
C ARG A 325 -30.54 -8.94 4.34
N MET A 326 -29.64 -9.32 3.42
CA MET A 326 -29.40 -10.74 3.08
C MET A 326 -29.13 -11.62 4.29
N CYS A 327 -28.44 -11.08 5.30
CA CYS A 327 -28.16 -11.79 6.52
C CYS A 327 -29.46 -12.14 7.29
N LYS A 328 -30.52 -11.34 7.18
CA LYS A 328 -31.84 -11.62 7.79
C LYS A 328 -32.75 -12.50 6.93
N GLY A 329 -32.29 -12.92 5.75
CA GLY A 329 -33.05 -13.75 4.81
C GLY A 329 -33.66 -13.01 3.63
N ASP A 330 -33.35 -11.72 3.45
CA ASP A 330 -33.81 -10.95 2.29
C ASP A 330 -32.99 -11.28 1.03
N ASP A 331 -33.55 -11.06 -0.16
CA ASP A 331 -32.85 -11.36 -1.44
C ASP A 331 -31.64 -10.45 -1.71
N TYR A 332 -31.56 -9.32 -1.00
CA TYR A 332 -30.52 -8.30 -1.15
C TYR A 332 -30.36 -7.48 0.13
N CYS A 333 -29.21 -6.80 0.25
CA CYS A 333 -29.07 -5.72 1.22
C CYS A 333 -29.39 -4.38 0.53
N GLU A 334 -30.34 -3.62 1.07
CA GLU A 334 -30.67 -2.28 0.57
C GLU A 334 -29.84 -1.23 1.30
N VAL A 335 -28.82 -0.69 0.64
CA VAL A 335 -27.98 0.37 1.20
C VAL A 335 -28.45 1.71 0.66
N ILE A 336 -28.83 2.60 1.57
CA ILE A 336 -29.31 3.96 1.27
C ILE A 336 -28.31 4.95 1.86
N VAL A 337 -27.87 5.88 1.04
CA VAL A 337 -27.06 7.03 1.46
C VAL A 337 -27.80 8.30 1.10
N GLU A 338 -27.95 9.18 2.08
CA GLU A 338 -28.74 10.41 1.96
C GLU A 338 -28.17 11.49 2.87
N LEU A 339 -28.54 12.75 2.62
CA LEU A 339 -28.23 13.86 3.50
C LEU A 339 -28.81 13.62 4.89
N LYS A 340 -28.06 14.00 5.93
CA LYS A 340 -28.58 14.07 7.30
C LYS A 340 -29.67 15.13 7.32
N ASN A 341 -30.83 14.79 7.88
CA ASN A 341 -31.85 15.80 8.16
C ASN A 341 -31.22 16.88 9.06
N PRO A 342 -31.40 18.17 8.76
CA PRO A 342 -31.04 19.21 9.71
C PRO A 342 -31.92 19.05 10.95
N ASP A 343 -31.29 18.79 12.10
CA ASP A 343 -31.93 18.82 13.43
C ASP A 343 -32.46 20.23 13.76
#